data_AF-A0A2E5VG78-F1
#
_entry.id   AF-A0A2E5VG78-F1
#
_cell.length_a   1.000
_cell.length_b   1.000
_cell.length_c   1.000
_cell.angle_alpha   90.00
_cell.angle_beta   90.00
_cell.angle_gamma   90.00
#
_symmetry.space_group_name_H-M   'P 1'
#
loop_
_entity.id
_entity.type
_entity.pdbx_description
1 polymer ?
#
loop_
_entity_poly.entity_id
_entity_poly.type
_entity_poly.pdbx_seq_one_letter_code
_entity_poly.pdbx_strand_id
1 'polypeptide(L)'
;MSVIELFVYLSLINWSILFTSWFLKHRYKKPIFLKFYWESSLIVIVLSLLILLLFIEKPYLQFKQAIFNFLLLLWGFKALILFYKRNRHGLDGSQDLIRGKEELFKASNNFGLVQILALTPIFYINLLPGQNHLTFLDFCGFFLFLYGFYIETKSDYDLQKFRLNKSKEEKILNLNLWRISRHPNYFGYLIQWWALYLASLSSIGGSWSIFGPILITAFILKVPIRNISKHIEKSSLNYENYFNSTNKLFLNLFHKETRVSILFRKLIPHKSLTGFFGVLSRSKIKVLKNLLIKSFLYIYNPNMQECEKSEVNEFSNFEDFFTRKLLPESRYIDSSTSKEIISPVDGIIVSSGKIEEETLIQAKGINYSLKNLVQNQEIEDFFKEGWFVTIYLAPSNYHRIHFPCSGEIKKTQYLRGDLNSVNLSAIRKIDSLYARNERTLLYLESKELNYAIINIGASIVGSIVPFWAIAGNKKRENLVEEWNLGPAKELKAVEKGQELGYFAMGSTIILLFPTTINFQKNLLDQFKSVKFGDVLIKN
;
A
#
# COMPACT_ATOMS: atom_id res chain seq x y z
N MET A 1 -39.58 -20.12 11.61
CA MET A 1 -38.63 -19.95 10.49
C MET A 1 -37.20 -20.03 11.01
N SER A 2 -36.37 -20.89 10.43
CA SER A 2 -34.95 -21.05 10.81
C SER A 2 -34.08 -19.91 10.28
N VAL A 3 -32.87 -19.73 10.85
CA VAL A 3 -31.88 -18.75 10.34
C VAL A 3 -31.51 -19.03 8.87
N ILE A 4 -31.47 -20.32 8.50
CA ILE A 4 -31.17 -20.76 7.14
C ILE A 4 -32.31 -20.38 6.19
N GLU A 5 -33.56 -20.63 6.58
CA GLU A 5 -34.74 -20.25 5.79
C GLU A 5 -34.78 -18.73 5.56
N LEU A 6 -34.56 -17.94 6.60
CA LEU A 6 -34.54 -16.49 6.52
C LEU A 6 -33.44 -15.96 5.59
N PHE A 7 -32.24 -16.55 5.66
CA PHE A 7 -31.15 -16.26 4.73
C PHE A 7 -31.53 -16.60 3.28
N VAL A 8 -32.19 -17.74 3.05
CA VAL A 8 -32.67 -18.16 1.73
C VAL A 8 -33.71 -17.19 1.20
N TYR A 9 -34.69 -16.78 2.02
CA TYR A 9 -35.72 -15.82 1.59
C TYR A 9 -35.12 -14.46 1.22
N LEU A 10 -34.21 -13.91 2.04
CA LEU A 10 -33.53 -12.65 1.73
C LEU A 10 -32.69 -12.75 0.46
N SER A 11 -32.03 -13.89 0.27
CA SER A 11 -31.26 -14.18 -0.94
C SER A 11 -32.16 -14.20 -2.17
N LEU A 12 -33.29 -14.91 -2.11
CA LEU A 12 -34.27 -14.97 -3.19
C LEU A 12 -34.83 -13.59 -3.52
N ILE A 13 -35.24 -12.81 -2.51
CA ILE A 13 -35.74 -11.43 -2.70
C ILE A 13 -34.70 -10.57 -3.42
N ASN A 14 -33.45 -10.58 -2.94
CA ASN A 14 -32.37 -9.82 -3.54
C ASN A 14 -32.10 -10.26 -5.00
N TRP A 15 -32.08 -11.58 -5.26
CA TRP A 15 -31.91 -12.13 -6.61
C TRP A 15 -33.05 -11.78 -7.55
N SER A 16 -34.31 -11.82 -7.08
CA SER A 16 -35.47 -11.43 -7.88
C SER A 16 -35.35 -9.97 -8.33
N ILE A 17 -35.03 -9.05 -7.42
CA ILE A 17 -34.91 -7.62 -7.75
C ILE A 17 -33.73 -7.38 -8.68
N LEU A 18 -32.60 -8.05 -8.44
CA LEU A 18 -31.43 -7.97 -9.32
C LEU A 18 -31.78 -8.45 -10.73
N PHE A 19 -32.44 -9.60 -10.85
CA PHE A 19 -32.84 -10.18 -12.13
C PHE A 19 -33.83 -9.28 -12.87
N THR A 20 -34.85 -8.75 -12.18
CA THR A 20 -35.78 -7.77 -12.75
C THR A 20 -35.04 -6.53 -13.25
N SER A 21 -34.13 -5.97 -12.44
CA SER A 21 -33.35 -4.78 -12.81
C SER A 21 -32.43 -5.03 -14.00
N TRP A 22 -31.84 -6.23 -14.07
CA TRP A 22 -31.04 -6.68 -15.20
C TRP A 22 -31.88 -6.85 -16.47
N PHE A 23 -33.06 -7.46 -16.35
CA PHE A 23 -34.01 -7.64 -17.45
C PHE A 23 -34.46 -6.29 -18.00
N LEU A 24 -34.87 -5.36 -17.14
CA LEU A 24 -35.27 -3.99 -17.52
C LEU A 24 -34.10 -3.24 -18.19
N LYS A 25 -32.87 -3.39 -17.67
CA LYS A 25 -31.67 -2.83 -18.30
C LYS A 25 -31.47 -3.31 -19.74
N HIS A 26 -31.67 -4.61 -20.02
CA HIS A 26 -31.54 -5.15 -21.37
C HIS A 26 -32.73 -4.78 -22.27
N ARG A 27 -33.96 -4.89 -21.77
CA ARG A 27 -35.19 -4.58 -22.50
C ARG A 27 -35.28 -3.13 -22.97
N TYR A 28 -34.79 -2.20 -22.16
CA TYR A 28 -34.85 -0.76 -22.43
C TYR A 28 -33.49 -0.13 -22.77
N LYS A 29 -32.40 -0.92 -22.77
CA LYS A 29 -31.01 -0.45 -23.02
C LYS A 29 -30.58 0.72 -22.12
N LYS A 30 -31.18 0.85 -20.92
CA LYS A 30 -30.87 1.91 -19.96
C LYS A 30 -30.09 1.33 -18.76
N PRO A 31 -28.82 1.73 -18.54
CA PRO A 31 -28.03 1.24 -17.40
C PRO A 31 -28.54 1.73 -16.04
N ILE A 32 -29.46 2.71 -16.04
CA ILE A 32 -30.04 3.30 -14.84
C ILE A 32 -30.74 2.27 -13.94
N PHE A 33 -31.32 1.21 -14.50
CA PHE A 33 -32.02 0.17 -13.72
C PHE A 33 -31.06 -0.61 -12.80
N LEU A 34 -29.89 -1.00 -13.30
CA LEU A 34 -28.86 -1.65 -12.48
C LEU A 34 -28.25 -0.68 -11.45
N LYS A 35 -28.16 0.61 -11.78
CA LYS A 35 -27.72 1.63 -10.81
C LYS A 35 -28.75 1.81 -9.70
N PHE A 36 -30.03 1.93 -10.05
CA PHE A 36 -31.12 2.05 -9.10
C PHE A 36 -31.17 0.86 -8.14
N TYR A 37 -31.03 -0.37 -8.66
CA TYR A 37 -30.89 -1.56 -7.82
C TYR A 37 -29.76 -1.41 -6.80
N TRP A 38 -28.57 -1.03 -7.24
CA TRP A 38 -27.41 -0.90 -6.35
C TRP A 38 -27.69 0.08 -5.20
N GLU A 39 -28.24 1.24 -5.51
CA GLU A 39 -28.50 2.31 -4.53
C GLU A 39 -29.70 2.02 -3.64
N SER A 40 -30.66 1.19 -4.08
CA SER A 40 -31.86 0.82 -3.32
C SER A 40 -31.74 -0.53 -2.59
N SER A 41 -30.80 -1.39 -2.98
CA SER A 41 -30.70 -2.77 -2.48
C SER A 41 -30.58 -2.86 -0.96
N LEU A 42 -29.80 -1.97 -0.34
CA LEU A 42 -29.63 -1.94 1.12
C LEU A 42 -30.96 -1.66 1.84
N ILE A 43 -31.75 -0.71 1.32
CA ILE A 43 -33.07 -0.39 1.87
C ILE A 43 -33.97 -1.60 1.79
N VAL A 44 -34.05 -2.22 0.61
CA VAL A 44 -34.94 -3.35 0.38
C VAL A 44 -34.56 -4.53 1.26
N ILE A 45 -33.28 -4.87 1.34
CA ILE A 45 -32.80 -5.98 2.19
C ILE A 45 -33.14 -5.73 3.66
N VAL A 46 -32.91 -4.52 4.18
CA VAL A 46 -33.19 -4.20 5.59
C VAL A 46 -34.69 -4.22 5.87
N LEU A 47 -35.52 -3.67 4.98
CA LEU A 47 -36.98 -3.72 5.14
C LEU A 47 -37.52 -5.15 5.04
N SER A 48 -37.06 -5.92 4.06
CA SER A 48 -37.43 -7.34 3.93
C SER A 48 -37.01 -8.12 5.16
N LEU A 49 -35.83 -7.86 5.71
CA LEU A 49 -35.35 -8.47 6.94
C LEU A 49 -36.24 -8.14 8.14
N LEU A 50 -36.57 -6.85 8.33
CA LEU A 50 -37.46 -6.40 9.40
C LEU A 50 -38.85 -7.02 9.28
N ILE A 51 -39.42 -7.08 8.07
CA ILE A 51 -40.72 -7.71 7.80
C ILE A 51 -40.66 -9.20 8.13
N LEU A 52 -39.64 -9.91 7.67
CA LEU A 52 -39.48 -11.35 7.91
C LEU A 52 -39.27 -11.66 9.41
N LEU A 53 -38.65 -10.76 10.17
CA LEU A 53 -38.52 -10.88 11.63
C LEU A 53 -39.88 -10.77 12.34
N LEU A 54 -40.85 -10.02 11.81
CA LEU A 54 -42.21 -9.96 12.38
C LEU A 54 -42.96 -11.30 12.27
N PHE A 55 -42.60 -12.14 11.30
CA PHE A 55 -43.19 -13.47 11.13
C PHE A 55 -42.51 -14.56 11.99
N ILE A 56 -41.46 -14.21 12.74
CA ILE A 56 -40.85 -15.07 13.75
C ILE A 56 -41.44 -14.66 15.11
N GLU A 57 -41.83 -15.63 15.95
CA GLU A 57 -42.55 -15.48 17.24
C GLU A 57 -41.87 -14.61 18.33
N LYS A 58 -40.87 -13.78 17.98
CA LYS A 58 -40.32 -12.73 18.83
C LYS A 58 -40.59 -11.35 18.21
N PRO A 59 -41.73 -10.70 18.49
CA PRO A 59 -42.15 -9.45 17.84
C PRO A 59 -41.36 -8.21 18.30
N TYR A 60 -40.38 -8.36 19.19
CA TYR A 60 -39.63 -7.24 19.76
C TYR A 60 -38.22 -7.16 19.17
N LEU A 61 -37.94 -6.07 18.47
CA LEU A 61 -36.58 -5.70 18.06
C LEU A 61 -35.78 -5.32 19.30
N GLN A 62 -34.60 -5.92 19.44
CA GLN A 62 -33.65 -5.48 20.46
C GLN A 62 -33.17 -4.05 20.15
N PHE A 63 -32.80 -3.29 21.19
CA PHE A 63 -32.35 -1.90 21.03
C PHE A 63 -31.17 -1.76 20.06
N LYS A 64 -30.21 -2.70 20.11
CA LYS A 64 -29.11 -2.80 19.15
C LYS A 64 -29.59 -2.96 17.70
N GLN A 65 -30.53 -3.87 17.46
CA GLN A 65 -31.09 -4.11 16.12
C GLN A 65 -31.81 -2.86 15.61
N ALA A 66 -32.61 -2.21 16.45
CA ALA A 66 -33.31 -0.97 16.09
C ALA A 66 -32.32 0.14 15.67
N ILE A 67 -31.26 0.39 16.44
CA ILE A 67 -30.26 1.41 16.13
C ILE A 67 -29.55 1.13 14.80
N PHE A 68 -29.00 -0.08 14.62
CA PHE A 68 -28.22 -0.38 13.42
C PHE A 68 -29.09 -0.46 12.16
N ASN A 69 -30.32 -0.98 12.26
CA ASN A 69 -31.24 -0.96 11.12
C ASN A 69 -31.68 0.46 10.76
N PHE A 70 -31.91 1.34 11.75
CA PHE A 70 -32.16 2.76 11.50
C PHE A 70 -30.98 3.41 10.76
N LEU A 71 -29.74 3.18 11.20
CA LEU A 71 -28.54 3.68 10.54
C LEU A 71 -28.38 3.15 9.11
N LEU A 72 -28.66 1.87 8.88
CA LEU A 72 -28.62 1.26 7.55
C LEU A 72 -29.69 1.84 6.62
N LEU A 73 -30.91 2.07 7.12
CA LEU A 73 -31.97 2.72 6.34
C LEU A 73 -31.59 4.16 6.02
N LEU A 74 -31.11 4.93 6.99
CA LEU A 74 -30.62 6.30 6.78
C LEU A 74 -29.52 6.33 5.70
N TRP A 75 -28.61 5.36 5.75
CA TRP A 75 -27.54 5.21 4.77
C TRP A 75 -28.06 4.90 3.36
N GLY A 76 -28.98 3.95 3.24
CA GLY A 76 -29.62 3.59 1.98
C GLY A 76 -30.42 4.76 1.38
N PHE A 77 -31.25 5.43 2.18
CA PHE A 77 -32.03 6.59 1.71
C PHE A 77 -31.13 7.74 1.25
N LYS A 78 -30.03 8.01 1.97
CA LYS A 78 -29.03 9.00 1.55
C LYS A 78 -28.45 8.65 0.17
N ALA A 79 -28.06 7.39 -0.04
CA ALA A 79 -27.52 6.93 -1.31
C ALA A 79 -28.53 7.14 -2.46
N LEU A 80 -29.81 6.78 -2.23
CA LEU A 80 -30.90 6.98 -3.18
C LEU A 80 -31.14 8.46 -3.52
N ILE A 81 -31.12 9.36 -2.53
CA ILE A 81 -31.26 10.81 -2.74
C ILE A 81 -30.10 11.36 -3.57
N LEU A 82 -28.86 10.97 -3.25
CA LEU A 82 -27.68 11.40 -4.01
C LEU A 82 -27.73 10.90 -5.46
N PHE A 83 -28.15 9.64 -5.67
CA PHE A 83 -28.37 9.09 -7.00
C PHE A 83 -29.39 9.89 -7.80
N TYR A 84 -30.55 10.19 -7.21
CA TYR A 84 -31.57 11.02 -7.84
C TYR A 84 -31.03 12.40 -8.24
N LYS A 85 -30.33 13.09 -7.32
CA LYS A 85 -29.73 14.41 -7.61
C LYS A 85 -28.68 14.34 -8.73
N ARG A 86 -27.81 13.32 -8.73
CA ARG A 86 -26.77 13.14 -9.77
C ARG A 86 -27.39 12.95 -11.16
N ASN A 87 -28.44 12.14 -11.27
CA ASN A 87 -29.15 11.91 -12.52
C ASN A 87 -29.87 13.16 -13.01
N ARG A 88 -30.57 13.88 -12.11
CA ARG A 88 -31.31 15.11 -12.46
C ARG A 88 -30.40 16.17 -13.08
N HIS A 89 -29.16 16.28 -12.61
CA HIS A 89 -28.20 17.27 -13.08
C HIS A 89 -27.26 16.75 -14.19
N GLY A 90 -27.46 15.52 -14.69
CA GLY A 90 -26.58 14.95 -15.73
C GLY A 90 -25.12 14.78 -15.30
N LEU A 91 -24.84 14.81 -13.99
CA LEU A 91 -23.47 14.78 -13.41
C LEU A 91 -22.87 13.37 -13.42
N ASP A 92 -23.53 12.44 -14.08
CA ASP A 92 -23.22 11.03 -14.04
C ASP A 92 -22.14 10.71 -15.09
N GLY A 93 -20.93 11.23 -14.85
CA GLY A 93 -19.71 10.89 -15.61
C GLY A 93 -19.22 9.47 -15.33
N SER A 94 -20.11 8.48 -15.38
CA SER A 94 -19.90 7.11 -14.89
C SER A 94 -20.22 6.05 -15.94
N GLN A 95 -19.98 6.34 -17.22
CA GLN A 95 -19.93 5.29 -18.25
C GLN A 95 -18.90 4.19 -17.87
N ASP A 96 -17.83 4.54 -17.15
CA ASP A 96 -16.77 3.60 -16.72
C ASP A 96 -17.14 2.71 -15.52
N LEU A 97 -18.00 3.20 -14.61
CA LEU A 97 -18.54 2.38 -13.50
C LEU A 97 -19.56 1.37 -14.02
N ILE A 98 -20.28 1.70 -15.10
CA ILE A 98 -21.20 0.77 -15.77
C ILE A 98 -20.38 -0.34 -16.46
N ARG A 99 -19.34 0.00 -17.24
CA ARG A 99 -18.47 -1.01 -17.89
C ARG A 99 -17.76 -1.92 -16.89
N GLY A 100 -17.23 -1.36 -15.80
CA GLY A 100 -16.64 -2.17 -14.72
C GLY A 100 -17.63 -3.10 -14.04
N LYS A 101 -18.84 -2.60 -13.72
CA LYS A 101 -19.92 -3.44 -13.17
C LYS A 101 -20.41 -4.47 -14.20
N GLU A 102 -20.38 -4.17 -15.50
CA GLU A 102 -20.73 -5.10 -16.59
C GLU A 102 -19.70 -6.20 -16.82
N GLU A 103 -18.40 -5.92 -16.74
CA GLU A 103 -17.34 -6.93 -16.81
C GLU A 103 -17.42 -7.91 -15.64
N LEU A 104 -17.75 -7.43 -14.43
CA LEU A 104 -17.98 -8.29 -13.26
C LEU A 104 -19.27 -9.09 -13.32
N PHE A 105 -20.32 -8.51 -13.90
CA PHE A 105 -21.58 -9.21 -14.13
C PHE A 105 -21.39 -10.32 -15.18
N LYS A 106 -20.61 -10.06 -16.24
CA LYS A 106 -20.20 -11.07 -17.21
C LYS A 106 -19.27 -12.13 -16.62
N ALA A 107 -18.43 -11.75 -15.65
CA ALA A 107 -17.48 -12.66 -15.02
C ALA A 107 -18.07 -13.55 -13.91
N SER A 108 -19.33 -13.38 -13.49
CA SER A 108 -19.87 -14.18 -12.39
C SER A 108 -21.37 -14.49 -12.50
N ASN A 109 -21.67 -15.77 -12.78
CA ASN A 109 -22.91 -16.43 -12.35
C ASN A 109 -23.10 -16.40 -10.81
N ASN A 110 -22.09 -15.96 -10.04
CA ASN A 110 -22.04 -15.94 -8.58
C ASN A 110 -22.18 -14.54 -7.96
N PHE A 111 -22.57 -13.51 -8.72
CA PHE A 111 -22.58 -12.11 -8.22
C PHE A 111 -23.54 -11.90 -7.03
N GLY A 112 -24.73 -12.51 -7.09
CA GLY A 112 -25.68 -12.46 -5.98
C GLY A 112 -25.15 -13.11 -4.70
N LEU A 113 -24.35 -14.19 -4.82
CA LEU A 113 -23.68 -14.82 -3.68
C LEU A 113 -22.64 -13.90 -3.03
N VAL A 114 -21.85 -13.16 -3.82
CA VAL A 114 -20.87 -12.19 -3.28
C VAL A 114 -21.57 -11.08 -2.50
N GLN A 115 -22.71 -10.60 -2.99
CA GLN A 115 -23.50 -9.58 -2.29
C GLN A 115 -24.08 -10.11 -0.98
N ILE A 116 -24.59 -11.34 -0.97
CA ILE A 116 -25.10 -11.99 0.23
C ILE A 116 -23.99 -12.21 1.26
N LEU A 117 -22.80 -12.65 0.83
CA LEU A 117 -21.63 -12.79 1.71
C LEU A 117 -21.15 -11.43 2.25
N ALA A 118 -21.27 -10.36 1.45
CA ALA A 118 -20.98 -9.00 1.90
C ALA A 118 -21.91 -8.54 3.03
N LEU A 119 -23.19 -8.95 3.01
CA LEU A 119 -24.22 -8.58 3.98
C LEU A 119 -24.11 -9.32 5.31
N THR A 120 -23.13 -10.21 5.48
CA THR A 120 -22.97 -11.03 6.69
C THR A 120 -23.01 -10.22 7.99
N PRO A 121 -22.36 -9.06 8.17
CA PRO A 121 -22.49 -8.30 9.42
C PRO A 121 -23.94 -7.93 9.77
N ILE A 122 -24.74 -7.59 8.76
CA ILE A 122 -26.16 -7.22 8.94
C ILE A 122 -26.98 -8.43 9.39
N PHE A 123 -26.70 -9.61 8.84
CA PHE A 123 -27.34 -10.86 9.29
C PHE A 123 -26.95 -11.22 10.72
N TYR A 124 -25.68 -11.08 11.09
CA TYR A 124 -25.23 -11.39 12.45
C TYR A 124 -25.81 -10.42 13.49
N ILE A 125 -25.99 -9.14 13.15
CA ILE A 125 -26.65 -8.17 14.04
C ILE A 125 -28.12 -8.54 14.29
N ASN A 126 -28.82 -9.05 13.27
CA ASN A 126 -30.28 -9.19 13.30
C ASN A 126 -30.79 -10.60 13.58
N LEU A 127 -30.08 -11.64 13.15
CA LEU A 127 -30.59 -13.02 13.14
C LEU A 127 -30.03 -13.89 14.24
N LEU A 128 -28.78 -13.63 14.64
CA LEU A 128 -28.08 -14.48 15.57
C LEU A 128 -28.21 -13.94 16.99
N PRO A 129 -28.44 -14.82 17.99
CA PRO A 129 -28.57 -14.40 19.38
C PRO A 129 -27.27 -13.72 19.82
N GLY A 130 -27.42 -12.63 20.55
CA GLY A 130 -26.33 -11.85 21.10
C GLY A 130 -26.70 -11.31 22.48
N GLN A 131 -25.82 -10.48 23.04
CA GLN A 131 -26.08 -9.85 24.33
C GLN A 131 -27.24 -8.85 24.21
N ASN A 132 -28.15 -8.86 25.19
CA ASN A 132 -29.37 -8.03 25.18
C ASN A 132 -29.10 -6.55 25.48
N HIS A 133 -27.88 -6.18 25.87
CA HIS A 133 -27.46 -4.81 26.15
C HIS A 133 -26.38 -4.37 25.16
N LEU A 134 -26.19 -3.06 25.01
CA LEU A 134 -25.12 -2.51 24.17
C LEU A 134 -23.76 -2.78 24.83
N THR A 135 -22.91 -3.50 24.12
CA THR A 135 -21.52 -3.75 24.53
C THR A 135 -20.63 -2.57 24.16
N PHE A 136 -19.43 -2.52 24.74
CA PHE A 136 -18.40 -1.56 24.32
C PHE A 136 -18.13 -1.60 22.81
N LEU A 137 -18.13 -2.81 22.22
CA LEU A 137 -17.94 -2.99 20.78
C LEU A 137 -19.10 -2.42 19.95
N ASP A 138 -20.33 -2.50 20.45
CA ASP A 138 -21.49 -1.91 19.79
C ASP A 138 -21.41 -0.37 19.80
N PHE A 139 -20.94 0.24 20.91
CA PHE A 139 -20.67 1.68 20.96
C PHE A 139 -19.56 2.07 20.00
N CYS A 140 -18.45 1.33 19.96
CA CYS A 140 -17.38 1.55 18.99
C CYS A 140 -17.92 1.46 17.55
N GLY A 141 -18.71 0.44 17.24
CA GLY A 141 -19.38 0.27 15.95
C GLY A 141 -20.29 1.45 15.61
N PHE A 142 -21.14 1.89 16.55
CA PHE A 142 -22.04 3.02 16.35
C PHE A 142 -21.29 4.32 16.00
N PHE A 143 -20.31 4.72 16.81
CA PHE A 143 -19.54 5.95 16.57
C PHE A 143 -18.70 5.85 15.31
N LEU A 144 -18.12 4.68 15.03
CA LEU A 144 -17.36 4.44 13.81
C LEU A 144 -18.27 4.54 12.57
N PHE A 145 -19.50 4.02 12.65
CA PHE A 145 -20.49 4.14 11.57
C PHE A 145 -20.84 5.61 11.30
N LEU A 146 -21.15 6.40 12.34
CA LEU A 146 -21.45 7.83 12.20
C LEU A 146 -20.26 8.59 11.59
N TYR A 147 -19.04 8.27 12.01
CA TYR A 147 -17.84 8.88 11.46
C TYR A 147 -17.65 8.55 9.97
N GLY A 148 -17.84 7.28 9.59
CA GLY A 148 -17.80 6.85 8.20
C GLY A 148 -18.90 7.51 7.36
N PHE A 149 -20.12 7.58 7.88
CA PHE A 149 -21.27 8.24 7.25
C PHE A 149 -21.00 9.73 7.01
N TYR A 150 -20.40 10.43 7.98
CA TYR A 150 -20.02 11.84 7.84
C TYR A 150 -18.97 12.02 6.73
N ILE A 151 -17.88 11.23 6.75
CA ILE A 151 -16.82 11.30 5.74
C ILE A 151 -17.40 11.07 4.34
N GLU A 152 -18.20 10.02 4.19
CA GLU A 152 -18.82 9.66 2.92
C GLU A 152 -19.73 10.79 2.42
N THR A 153 -20.65 11.26 3.27
CA THR A 153 -21.64 12.29 2.93
C THR A 153 -20.97 13.62 2.59
N LYS A 154 -19.99 14.06 3.38
CA LYS A 154 -19.25 15.30 3.13
C LYS A 154 -18.46 15.22 1.82
N SER A 155 -17.82 14.07 1.57
CA SER A 155 -17.02 13.85 0.36
C SER A 155 -17.90 13.85 -0.90
N ASP A 156 -19.05 13.19 -0.86
CA ASP A 156 -20.01 13.16 -1.97
C ASP A 156 -20.63 14.53 -2.22
N TYR A 157 -20.95 15.29 -1.16
CA TYR A 157 -21.44 16.66 -1.27
C TYR A 157 -20.41 17.57 -1.93
N ASP A 158 -19.15 17.53 -1.47
CA ASP A 158 -18.07 18.34 -2.04
C ASP A 158 -17.83 17.99 -3.51
N LEU A 159 -17.85 16.70 -3.85
CA LEU A 159 -17.70 16.24 -5.23
C LEU A 159 -18.86 16.69 -6.12
N GLN A 160 -20.09 16.64 -5.61
CA GLN A 160 -21.26 17.09 -6.35
C GLN A 160 -21.21 18.61 -6.60
N LYS A 161 -20.90 19.39 -5.55
CA LYS A 161 -20.75 20.85 -5.65
C LYS A 161 -19.64 21.23 -6.63
N PHE A 162 -18.51 20.54 -6.58
CA PHE A 162 -17.42 20.71 -7.53
C PHE A 162 -17.88 20.43 -8.97
N ARG A 163 -18.56 19.31 -9.22
CA ARG A 163 -19.02 18.98 -10.57
C ARG A 163 -20.06 19.96 -11.13
N LEU A 164 -20.87 20.57 -10.28
CA LEU A 164 -21.84 21.60 -10.69
C LEU A 164 -21.18 22.94 -11.01
N ASN A 165 -20.13 23.31 -10.26
CA ASN A 165 -19.55 24.66 -10.31
C ASN A 165 -18.18 24.73 -11.01
N LYS A 166 -17.58 23.59 -11.39
CA LYS A 166 -16.24 23.57 -11.99
C LYS A 166 -16.21 24.32 -13.32
N SER A 167 -15.14 25.09 -13.53
CA SER A 167 -14.80 25.63 -14.85
C SER A 167 -14.31 24.52 -15.79
N LYS A 168 -14.22 24.79 -17.10
CA LYS A 168 -13.65 23.83 -18.07
C LYS A 168 -12.17 23.50 -17.80
N GLU A 169 -11.45 24.38 -17.10
CA GLU A 169 -10.04 24.26 -16.77
C GLU A 169 -9.79 23.46 -15.47
N GLU A 170 -10.74 23.51 -14.53
CA GLU A 170 -10.65 22.77 -13.27
C GLU A 170 -11.01 21.28 -13.44
N LYS A 171 -9.96 20.46 -13.63
CA LYS A 171 -10.11 19.00 -13.79
C LYS A 171 -10.13 18.22 -12.47
N ILE A 172 -9.67 18.79 -11.35
CA ILE A 172 -9.40 18.04 -10.09
C ILE A 172 -9.97 18.77 -8.88
N LEU A 173 -10.66 18.01 -8.01
CA LEU A 173 -11.03 18.46 -6.67
C LEU A 173 -9.90 18.17 -5.68
N ASN A 174 -9.24 19.21 -5.19
CA ASN A 174 -8.13 19.11 -4.22
C ASN A 174 -8.41 19.91 -2.92
N LEU A 175 -9.69 19.97 -2.51
CA LEU A 175 -10.13 20.68 -1.30
C LEU A 175 -10.67 19.71 -0.24
N ASN A 176 -10.67 20.14 1.01
CA ASN A 176 -11.21 19.38 2.15
C ASN A 176 -10.64 17.96 2.23
N LEU A 177 -11.51 16.94 2.35
CA LEU A 177 -11.14 15.53 2.45
C LEU A 177 -10.45 15.01 1.17
N TRP A 178 -10.75 15.61 0.01
CA TRP A 178 -10.15 15.25 -1.26
C TRP A 178 -8.67 15.66 -1.35
N ARG A 179 -8.23 16.64 -0.57
CA ARG A 179 -6.78 16.94 -0.45
C ARG A 179 -5.99 15.85 0.26
N ILE A 180 -6.67 15.05 1.08
CA ILE A 180 -6.04 14.12 2.02
C ILE A 180 -6.16 12.67 1.54
N SER A 181 -7.21 12.35 0.78
CA SER A 181 -7.42 11.09 0.09
C SER A 181 -8.02 11.34 -1.29
N ARG A 182 -7.60 10.56 -2.29
CA ARG A 182 -8.17 10.57 -3.63
C ARG A 182 -9.57 9.97 -3.69
N HIS A 183 -9.95 9.17 -2.70
CA HIS A 183 -11.24 8.50 -2.62
C HIS A 183 -11.81 8.52 -1.19
N PRO A 184 -12.04 9.71 -0.62
CA PRO A 184 -12.48 9.83 0.77
C PRO A 184 -13.91 9.32 0.95
N ASN A 185 -14.76 9.42 -0.08
CA ASN A 185 -16.10 8.83 -0.07
C ASN A 185 -16.07 7.30 0.08
N TYR A 186 -15.26 6.60 -0.71
CA TYR A 186 -15.07 5.16 -0.56
C TYR A 186 -14.44 4.78 0.78
N PHE A 187 -13.58 5.64 1.34
CA PHE A 187 -13.04 5.41 2.69
C PHE A 187 -14.12 5.46 3.77
N GLY A 188 -15.00 6.47 3.76
CA GLY A 188 -16.15 6.55 4.67
C GLY A 188 -17.08 5.34 4.53
N TYR A 189 -17.36 4.93 3.29
CA TYR A 189 -18.13 3.72 2.99
C TYR A 189 -17.52 2.45 3.61
N LEU A 190 -16.20 2.28 3.52
CA LEU A 190 -15.51 1.13 4.13
C LEU A 190 -15.56 1.17 5.66
N ILE A 191 -15.38 2.35 6.26
CA ILE A 191 -15.49 2.53 7.72
C ILE A 191 -16.85 2.01 8.22
N GLN A 192 -17.94 2.32 7.51
CA GLN A 192 -19.29 1.86 7.88
C GLN A 192 -19.41 0.33 7.83
N TRP A 193 -18.80 -0.35 6.86
CA TRP A 193 -18.78 -1.81 6.82
C TRP A 193 -17.98 -2.44 7.95
N TRP A 194 -16.82 -1.88 8.28
CA TRP A 194 -16.03 -2.32 9.43
C TRP A 194 -16.73 -2.01 10.77
N ALA A 195 -17.51 -0.93 10.83
CA ALA A 195 -18.35 -0.61 11.97
C ALA A 195 -19.47 -1.63 12.20
N LEU A 196 -20.14 -2.08 11.13
CA LEU A 196 -21.12 -3.17 11.22
C LEU A 196 -20.47 -4.48 11.68
N TYR A 197 -19.24 -4.76 11.27
CA TYR A 197 -18.49 -5.91 11.76
C TYR A 197 -18.19 -5.81 13.26
N LEU A 198 -17.81 -4.65 13.78
CA LEU A 198 -17.62 -4.49 15.22
C LEU A 198 -18.92 -4.74 15.99
N ALA A 199 -20.04 -4.25 15.46
CA ALA A 199 -21.36 -4.49 16.06
C ALA A 199 -21.80 -5.95 15.98
N SER A 200 -21.40 -6.71 14.96
CA SER A 200 -21.75 -8.13 14.87
C SER A 200 -20.93 -9.02 15.81
N LEU A 201 -19.77 -8.57 16.32
CA LEU A 201 -18.92 -9.36 17.23
C LEU A 201 -19.60 -9.75 18.55
N SER A 202 -20.58 -8.97 19.00
CA SER A 202 -21.36 -9.28 20.21
C SER A 202 -22.46 -10.33 19.99
N SER A 203 -22.65 -10.80 18.75
CA SER A 203 -23.52 -11.92 18.39
C SER A 203 -22.74 -13.24 18.34
N ILE A 204 -23.41 -14.37 18.57
CA ILE A 204 -22.77 -15.68 18.49
C ILE A 204 -22.17 -15.93 17.10
N GLY A 205 -20.90 -16.35 17.05
CA GLY A 205 -20.17 -16.52 15.79
C GLY A 205 -19.87 -15.22 15.04
N GLY A 206 -20.11 -14.04 15.64
CA GLY A 206 -19.95 -12.72 15.04
C GLY A 206 -18.62 -12.48 14.32
N SER A 207 -17.54 -13.11 14.80
CA SER A 207 -16.23 -13.08 14.18
C SER A 207 -16.23 -13.53 12.71
N TRP A 208 -17.10 -14.46 12.32
CA TRP A 208 -17.23 -14.95 10.95
C TRP A 208 -17.80 -13.92 9.98
N SER A 209 -18.50 -12.90 10.48
CA SER A 209 -18.99 -11.81 9.61
C SER A 209 -17.87 -10.93 9.05
N ILE A 210 -16.61 -11.14 9.44
CA ILE A 210 -15.43 -10.46 8.90
C ILE A 210 -15.28 -10.62 7.37
N PHE A 211 -15.81 -11.70 6.80
CA PHE A 211 -15.79 -11.90 5.36
C PHE A 211 -16.54 -10.79 4.61
N GLY A 212 -17.60 -10.24 5.21
CA GLY A 212 -18.35 -9.13 4.62
C GLY A 212 -17.51 -7.89 4.32
N PRO A 213 -16.92 -7.22 5.33
CA PRO A 213 -16.07 -6.05 5.12
C PRO A 213 -14.80 -6.36 4.32
N ILE A 214 -14.22 -7.57 4.43
CA ILE A 214 -13.06 -7.96 3.61
C ILE A 214 -13.43 -8.00 2.12
N LEU A 215 -14.55 -8.66 1.78
CA LEU A 215 -15.03 -8.77 0.40
C LEU A 215 -15.33 -7.39 -0.19
N ILE A 216 -16.03 -6.53 0.56
CA ILE A 216 -16.32 -5.15 0.13
C ILE A 216 -15.05 -4.33 -0.04
N THR A 217 -14.09 -4.44 0.89
CA THR A 217 -12.79 -3.77 0.79
C THR A 217 -12.04 -4.20 -0.47
N ALA A 218 -11.97 -5.51 -0.74
CA ALA A 218 -11.35 -6.04 -1.94
C ALA A 218 -12.06 -5.58 -3.22
N PHE A 219 -13.40 -5.58 -3.23
CA PHE A 219 -14.19 -5.11 -4.37
C PHE A 219 -13.92 -3.64 -4.69
N ILE A 220 -13.97 -2.76 -3.69
CA ILE A 220 -13.75 -1.32 -3.87
C ILE A 220 -12.33 -1.02 -4.39
N LEU A 221 -11.33 -1.72 -3.86
CA LEU A 221 -9.95 -1.55 -4.31
C LEU A 221 -9.72 -2.04 -5.75
N LYS A 222 -10.37 -3.15 -6.15
CA LYS A 222 -10.17 -3.79 -7.45
C LYS A 222 -10.94 -3.13 -8.58
N VAL A 223 -12.15 -2.62 -8.31
CA VAL A 223 -13.13 -2.32 -9.36
C VAL A 223 -13.29 -0.81 -9.56
N PRO A 224 -14.01 -0.06 -8.70
CA PRO A 224 -14.24 1.35 -8.94
C PRO A 224 -12.95 2.15 -8.92
N ILE A 225 -12.06 1.90 -7.96
CA ILE A 225 -10.83 2.69 -7.81
C ILE A 225 -9.85 2.42 -8.96
N ARG A 226 -9.71 1.17 -9.42
CA ARG A 226 -8.84 0.82 -10.54
C ARG A 226 -9.34 1.44 -11.85
N ASN A 227 -10.63 1.39 -12.12
CA ASN A 227 -11.19 1.93 -13.36
C ASN A 227 -11.08 3.46 -13.41
N ILE A 228 -11.38 4.15 -12.30
CA ILE A 228 -11.20 5.61 -12.22
C ILE A 228 -9.74 6.01 -12.52
N SER A 229 -8.77 5.23 -12.04
CA SER A 229 -7.35 5.51 -12.30
C SER A 229 -6.89 5.28 -13.75
N LYS A 230 -7.63 4.50 -14.55
CA LYS A 230 -7.31 4.24 -15.96
C LYS A 230 -7.85 5.32 -16.91
N HIS A 231 -8.94 5.98 -16.54
CA HIS A 231 -9.67 6.91 -17.42
C HIS A 231 -9.35 8.39 -17.20
N ILE A 232 -8.62 8.73 -16.14
CA ILE A 232 -8.13 10.10 -15.96
C ILE A 232 -6.87 10.26 -16.80
N GLU A 233 -6.96 11.09 -17.85
CA GLU A 233 -5.82 11.48 -18.69
C GLU A 233 -4.65 11.94 -17.80
N LYS A 234 -3.53 11.19 -17.86
CA LYS A 234 -2.27 11.52 -17.19
C LYS A 234 -1.56 12.76 -17.80
N SER A 235 -2.19 13.48 -18.72
CA SER A 235 -1.54 14.49 -19.57
C SER A 235 -1.35 15.87 -18.94
N SER A 236 -1.79 16.09 -17.69
CA SER A 236 -1.59 17.37 -17.00
C SER A 236 -0.65 17.23 -15.78
N LEU A 237 0.40 18.05 -15.75
CA LEU A 237 1.40 18.12 -14.68
C LEU A 237 0.77 18.29 -13.28
N ASN A 238 -0.35 19.02 -13.20
CA ASN A 238 -1.11 19.22 -11.97
C ASN A 238 -1.78 17.94 -11.44
N TYR A 239 -2.20 17.03 -12.34
CA TYR A 239 -2.77 15.74 -11.93
C TYR A 239 -1.72 14.79 -11.39
N GLU A 240 -0.56 14.74 -12.02
CA GLU A 240 0.55 13.89 -11.57
C GLU A 240 1.04 14.32 -10.18
N ASN A 241 1.14 15.63 -9.94
CA ASN A 241 1.44 16.19 -8.63
C ASN A 241 0.42 15.78 -7.56
N TYR A 242 -0.89 15.88 -7.85
CA TYR A 242 -1.95 15.44 -6.94
C TYR A 242 -1.94 13.90 -6.73
N PHE A 243 -1.76 13.12 -7.79
CA PHE A 243 -1.71 11.66 -7.72
C PHE A 243 -0.55 11.15 -6.86
N ASN A 244 0.61 11.82 -6.96
CA ASN A 244 1.85 11.47 -6.27
C ASN A 244 1.92 12.04 -4.83
N SER A 245 1.10 13.04 -4.50
CA SER A 245 1.07 13.66 -3.16
C SER A 245 -0.11 13.21 -2.29
N THR A 246 -1.19 12.73 -2.91
CA THR A 246 -2.43 12.36 -2.20
C THR A 246 -2.62 10.85 -2.09
N ASN A 247 -2.87 10.36 -0.88
CA ASN A 247 -3.12 8.94 -0.62
C ASN A 247 -4.31 8.42 -1.43
N LYS A 248 -4.25 7.16 -1.85
CA LYS A 248 -5.27 6.55 -2.73
C LYS A 248 -6.63 6.40 -2.05
N LEU A 249 -6.66 5.94 -0.80
CA LEU A 249 -7.90 5.58 -0.10
C LEU A 249 -7.89 6.07 1.35
N PHE A 250 -6.85 5.72 2.10
CA PHE A 250 -6.73 6.14 3.49
C PHE A 250 -6.59 7.65 3.60
N LEU A 251 -7.43 8.27 4.42
CA LEU A 251 -7.20 9.64 4.87
C LEU A 251 -5.82 9.66 5.51
N ASN A 252 -4.93 10.49 4.98
CA ASN A 252 -3.68 10.84 5.64
C ASN A 252 -4.01 11.66 6.90
N LEU A 253 -4.56 11.01 7.94
CA LEU A 253 -4.81 11.58 9.28
C LEU A 253 -3.50 12.12 9.92
N PHE A 254 -2.36 11.79 9.29
CA PHE A 254 -0.99 12.04 9.68
C PHE A 254 -0.31 13.07 8.74
N HIS A 255 -1.04 14.07 8.22
CA HIS A 255 -0.43 15.14 7.41
C HIS A 255 0.21 16.25 8.26
N LYS A 256 -0.22 16.39 9.52
CA LYS A 256 0.49 17.12 10.58
C LYS A 256 0.72 16.15 11.72
N GLU A 257 1.91 16.15 12.30
CA GLU A 257 2.16 15.44 13.56
C GLU A 257 1.20 15.99 14.62
N THR A 258 0.12 15.26 14.87
CA THR A 258 -0.76 15.54 16.00
C THR A 258 -0.36 14.61 17.12
N ARG A 259 -0.50 15.04 18.38
CA ARG A 259 -0.16 14.20 19.55
C ARG A 259 -0.82 12.82 19.49
N VAL A 260 -2.05 12.76 18.95
CA VAL A 260 -2.82 11.53 18.72
C VAL A 260 -2.13 10.62 17.70
N SER A 261 -1.60 11.17 16.61
CA SER A 261 -0.95 10.44 15.54
C SER A 261 0.37 9.80 16.01
N ILE A 262 1.12 10.51 16.86
CA ILE A 262 2.31 10.00 17.54
C ILE A 262 1.92 8.89 18.52
N LEU A 263 0.83 9.07 19.28
CA LEU A 263 0.32 8.04 20.21
C LEU A 263 -0.06 6.75 19.47
N PHE A 264 -0.86 6.84 18.40
CA PHE A 264 -1.25 5.68 17.59
C PHE A 264 -0.03 4.97 17.00
N ARG A 265 0.96 5.72 16.51
CA ARG A 265 2.21 5.13 16.00
C ARG A 265 3.01 4.42 17.09
N LYS A 266 3.01 4.95 18.32
CA LYS A 266 3.60 4.29 19.49
C LYS A 266 2.82 3.03 19.92
N LEU A 267 1.49 3.03 19.74
CA LEU A 267 0.62 1.89 20.08
C LEU A 267 0.71 0.73 19.07
N ILE A 268 1.12 0.98 17.83
CA ILE A 268 1.35 -0.08 16.85
C ILE A 268 2.64 -0.83 17.22
N PRO A 269 2.59 -2.15 17.49
CA PRO A 269 3.77 -2.94 17.83
C PRO A 269 4.56 -3.25 16.54
N HIS A 270 5.21 -2.23 15.97
CA HIS A 270 5.92 -2.32 14.69
C HIS A 270 6.94 -3.48 14.67
N LYS A 271 7.64 -3.71 15.79
CA LYS A 271 8.58 -4.84 15.92
C LYS A 271 7.88 -6.19 15.83
N SER A 272 6.78 -6.39 16.56
CA SER A 272 6.01 -7.65 16.54
C SER A 272 5.35 -7.89 15.17
N LEU A 273 4.83 -6.84 14.53
CA LEU A 273 4.31 -6.94 13.16
C LEU A 273 5.40 -7.33 12.16
N THR A 274 6.58 -6.72 12.26
CA THR A 274 7.75 -7.05 11.43
C THR A 274 8.17 -8.51 11.66
N GLY A 275 8.23 -8.97 12.91
CA GLY A 275 8.49 -10.37 13.24
C GLY A 275 7.46 -11.32 12.61
N PHE A 276 6.17 -11.01 12.78
CA PHE A 276 5.07 -11.80 12.21
C PHE A 276 5.11 -11.88 10.68
N PHE A 277 5.30 -10.75 10.00
CA PHE A 277 5.43 -10.74 8.54
C PHE A 277 6.70 -11.46 8.06
N GLY A 278 7.80 -11.41 8.82
CA GLY A 278 8.98 -12.21 8.54
C GLY A 278 8.74 -13.72 8.66
N VAL A 279 7.92 -14.16 9.62
CA VAL A 279 7.53 -15.58 9.72
C VAL A 279 6.63 -15.97 8.54
N LEU A 280 5.66 -15.11 8.19
CA LEU A 280 4.79 -15.34 7.04
C LEU A 280 5.55 -15.39 5.72
N SER A 281 6.51 -14.49 5.50
CA SER A 281 7.28 -14.41 4.26
C SER A 281 8.15 -15.64 4.02
N ARG A 282 8.65 -16.25 5.09
CA ARG A 282 9.45 -17.48 5.06
C ARG A 282 8.63 -18.77 5.13
N SER A 283 7.30 -18.68 5.21
CA SER A 283 6.44 -19.86 5.23
C SER A 283 6.53 -20.64 3.92
N LYS A 284 6.78 -21.95 4.03
CA LYS A 284 6.81 -22.88 2.89
C LYS A 284 5.45 -23.48 2.56
N ILE A 285 4.39 -23.11 3.30
CA ILE A 285 3.02 -23.61 3.06
C ILE A 285 2.56 -23.15 1.68
N LYS A 286 2.33 -24.09 0.75
CA LYS A 286 2.08 -23.82 -0.68
C LYS A 286 0.91 -22.88 -0.91
N VAL A 287 -0.20 -23.05 -0.18
CA VAL A 287 -1.38 -22.19 -0.31
C VAL A 287 -1.06 -20.75 0.10
N LEU A 288 -0.41 -20.58 1.26
CA LEU A 288 -0.07 -19.27 1.80
C LEU A 288 0.97 -18.54 0.94
N LYS A 289 2.08 -19.21 0.57
CA LYS A 289 3.11 -18.59 -0.27
C LYS A 289 2.54 -18.18 -1.63
N ASN A 290 1.72 -19.04 -2.26
CA ASN A 290 1.14 -18.75 -3.56
C ASN A 290 0.14 -17.60 -3.48
N LEU A 291 -0.63 -17.51 -2.39
CA LEU A 291 -1.52 -16.38 -2.14
C LEU A 291 -0.73 -15.07 -2.00
N LEU A 292 0.37 -15.07 -1.23
CA LEU A 292 1.21 -13.89 -1.04
C LEU A 292 1.87 -13.43 -2.35
N ILE A 293 2.51 -14.35 -3.09
CA ILE A 293 3.19 -14.06 -4.35
C ILE A 293 2.17 -13.57 -5.40
N LYS A 294 1.03 -14.27 -5.59
CA LYS A 294 0.00 -13.85 -6.56
C LYS A 294 -0.62 -12.50 -6.20
N SER A 295 -0.84 -12.25 -4.91
CA SER A 295 -1.34 -10.94 -4.46
C SER A 295 -0.34 -9.84 -4.78
N PHE A 296 0.95 -10.10 -4.58
CA PHE A 296 2.01 -9.16 -4.90
C PHE A 296 2.13 -8.88 -6.40
N LEU A 297 2.14 -9.93 -7.23
CA LEU A 297 2.13 -9.80 -8.69
C LEU A 297 0.94 -8.98 -9.16
N TYR A 298 -0.25 -9.18 -8.57
CA TYR A 298 -1.44 -8.40 -8.89
C TYR A 298 -1.33 -6.92 -8.50
N ILE A 299 -0.73 -6.62 -7.34
CA ILE A 299 -0.65 -5.26 -6.79
C ILE A 299 0.45 -4.44 -7.46
N TYR A 300 1.64 -5.03 -7.61
CA TYR A 300 2.86 -4.32 -8.00
C TYR A 300 3.31 -4.61 -9.44
N ASN A 301 2.81 -5.69 -10.05
CA ASN A 301 3.09 -6.08 -11.43
C ASN A 301 4.59 -5.96 -11.82
N PRO A 302 5.51 -6.60 -11.06
CA PRO A 302 6.93 -6.58 -11.40
C PRO A 302 7.18 -7.29 -12.74
N ASN A 303 8.24 -6.91 -13.45
CA ASN A 303 8.63 -7.61 -14.67
C ASN A 303 9.26 -8.96 -14.31
N MET A 304 8.55 -10.06 -14.60
CA MET A 304 9.04 -11.41 -14.31
C MET A 304 9.84 -12.01 -15.47
N GLN A 305 9.83 -11.39 -16.66
CA GLN A 305 10.55 -11.90 -17.85
C GLN A 305 12.06 -11.77 -17.72
N GLU A 306 12.53 -10.84 -16.89
CA GLU A 306 13.95 -10.61 -16.60
C GLU A 306 14.49 -11.47 -15.44
N CYS A 307 13.67 -12.32 -14.84
CA CYS A 307 14.02 -13.12 -13.66
C CYS A 307 14.42 -14.54 -14.03
N GLU A 308 15.40 -15.13 -13.34
CA GLU A 308 15.81 -16.54 -13.54
C GLU A 308 14.65 -17.51 -13.30
N LYS A 309 13.83 -17.19 -12.29
CA LYS A 309 12.58 -17.88 -11.97
C LYS A 309 11.43 -16.95 -12.30
N SER A 310 10.46 -17.44 -13.06
CA SER A 310 9.31 -16.64 -13.51
C SER A 310 7.99 -17.15 -12.97
N GLU A 311 7.90 -18.44 -12.65
CA GLU A 311 6.68 -19.10 -12.22
C GLU A 311 6.54 -19.13 -10.69
N VAL A 312 5.32 -18.91 -10.21
CA VAL A 312 5.03 -18.85 -8.76
C VAL A 312 5.46 -20.13 -8.01
N ASN A 313 5.39 -21.28 -8.67
CA ASN A 313 5.68 -22.57 -8.07
C ASN A 313 7.20 -22.81 -7.88
N GLU A 314 8.07 -22.09 -8.58
CA GLU A 314 9.54 -22.23 -8.51
C GLU A 314 10.14 -21.59 -7.25
N PHE A 315 9.39 -20.70 -6.61
CA PHE A 315 9.79 -20.03 -5.38
C PHE A 315 9.38 -20.86 -4.16
N SER A 316 10.32 -21.07 -3.25
CA SER A 316 10.10 -21.86 -2.03
C SER A 316 9.18 -21.16 -1.02
N ASN A 317 9.25 -19.83 -0.96
CA ASN A 317 8.45 -18.96 -0.09
C ASN A 317 8.41 -17.52 -0.67
N PHE A 318 7.78 -16.58 0.03
CA PHE A 318 7.66 -15.20 -0.46
C PHE A 318 8.98 -14.41 -0.38
N GLU A 319 9.82 -14.64 0.62
CA GLU A 319 11.16 -14.00 0.71
C GLU A 319 12.05 -14.40 -0.48
N ASP A 320 12.01 -15.67 -0.89
CA ASP A 320 12.71 -16.20 -2.09
C ASP A 320 12.23 -15.51 -3.38
N PHE A 321 10.91 -15.29 -3.51
CA PHE A 321 10.34 -14.50 -4.60
C PHE A 321 10.77 -13.02 -4.54
N PHE A 322 10.74 -12.41 -3.36
CA PHE A 322 11.08 -11.00 -3.22
C PHE A 322 12.56 -10.73 -3.52
N THR A 323 13.42 -11.69 -3.17
CA THR A 323 14.87 -11.67 -3.39
C THR A 323 15.29 -12.44 -4.65
N ARG A 324 14.37 -12.59 -5.62
CA ARG A 324 14.59 -13.23 -6.92
C ARG A 324 15.83 -12.69 -7.62
N LYS A 325 16.52 -13.56 -8.35
CA LYS A 325 17.65 -13.20 -9.20
C LYS A 325 17.19 -12.83 -10.60
N LEU A 326 17.95 -11.95 -11.24
CA LEU A 326 17.77 -11.59 -12.65
C LEU A 326 18.57 -12.55 -13.53
N LEU A 327 18.11 -12.76 -14.76
CA LEU A 327 18.90 -13.47 -15.77
C LEU A 327 20.21 -12.69 -16.03
N PRO A 328 21.35 -13.37 -16.24
CA PRO A 328 22.64 -12.72 -16.48
C PRO A 328 22.61 -11.67 -17.61
N GLU A 329 21.84 -11.95 -18.68
CA GLU A 329 21.68 -11.09 -19.84
C GLU A 329 20.75 -9.88 -19.61
N SER A 330 20.01 -9.85 -18.50
CA SER A 330 19.03 -8.79 -18.24
C SER A 330 19.65 -7.45 -17.86
N ARG A 331 20.94 -7.44 -17.46
CA ARG A 331 21.69 -6.24 -17.08
C ARG A 331 23.09 -6.32 -17.69
N TYR A 332 23.32 -5.58 -18.77
CA TYR A 332 24.64 -5.48 -19.37
C TYR A 332 25.53 -4.57 -18.51
N ILE A 333 26.72 -5.05 -18.17
CA ILE A 333 27.74 -4.27 -17.46
C ILE A 333 28.97 -4.21 -18.34
N ASP A 334 29.31 -3.00 -18.79
CA ASP A 334 30.54 -2.79 -19.52
C ASP A 334 31.72 -2.88 -18.54
N SER A 335 32.50 -3.96 -18.69
CA SER A 335 33.73 -4.20 -17.95
C SER A 335 34.93 -3.47 -18.53
N SER A 336 34.83 -2.90 -19.74
CA SER A 336 35.92 -2.17 -20.40
C SER A 336 36.08 -0.73 -19.88
N THR A 337 35.02 -0.16 -19.29
CA THR A 337 35.01 1.18 -18.70
C THR A 337 35.19 1.14 -17.18
N SER A 338 36.45 1.00 -16.72
CA SER A 338 36.78 0.98 -15.28
C SER A 338 36.43 2.28 -14.55
N LYS A 339 36.36 3.40 -15.28
CA LYS A 339 36.07 4.73 -14.72
C LYS A 339 34.59 5.05 -14.53
N GLU A 340 33.68 4.24 -15.08
CA GLU A 340 32.25 4.48 -14.96
C GLU A 340 31.68 3.83 -13.70
N ILE A 341 30.91 4.60 -12.93
CA ILE A 341 30.20 4.14 -11.75
C ILE A 341 28.79 3.78 -12.16
N ILE A 342 28.39 2.55 -11.91
CA ILE A 342 27.04 2.06 -12.24
C ILE A 342 26.09 2.17 -11.05
N SER A 343 24.79 2.13 -11.31
CA SER A 343 23.79 2.03 -10.27
C SER A 343 23.90 0.67 -9.60
N PRO A 344 23.94 0.60 -8.26
CA PRO A 344 24.04 -0.66 -7.53
C PRO A 344 22.71 -1.43 -7.49
N VAL A 345 21.59 -0.79 -7.86
CA VAL A 345 20.23 -1.30 -7.69
C VAL A 345 19.28 -0.82 -8.79
N ASP A 346 18.14 -1.49 -8.92
CA ASP A 346 16.97 -0.96 -9.62
C ASP A 346 16.17 -0.04 -8.69
N GLY A 347 15.83 1.17 -9.14
CA GLY A 347 15.06 2.09 -8.32
C GLY A 347 14.85 3.46 -8.97
N ILE A 348 14.64 4.45 -8.11
CA ILE A 348 14.44 5.85 -8.48
C ILE A 348 15.39 6.72 -7.66
N ILE A 349 16.13 7.60 -8.33
CA ILE A 349 16.95 8.61 -7.65
C ILE A 349 16.02 9.58 -6.94
N VAL A 350 16.03 9.62 -5.61
CA VAL A 350 15.15 10.51 -4.83
C VAL A 350 15.82 11.82 -4.44
N SER A 351 17.14 11.82 -4.31
CA SER A 351 17.95 13.01 -4.10
C SER A 351 19.40 12.71 -4.47
N SER A 352 20.11 13.72 -4.96
CA SER A 352 21.49 13.66 -5.36
C SER A 352 22.07 15.08 -5.24
N GLY A 353 23.35 15.22 -4.90
CA GLY A 353 23.96 16.54 -4.75
C GLY A 353 25.27 16.54 -3.99
N LYS A 354 25.80 17.74 -3.78
CA LYS A 354 26.98 17.97 -2.94
C LYS A 354 26.58 17.92 -1.47
N ILE A 355 27.48 17.43 -0.63
CA ILE A 355 27.36 17.49 0.83
C ILE A 355 27.85 18.87 1.25
N GLU A 356 26.96 19.66 1.87
CA GLU A 356 27.23 21.05 2.28
C GLU A 356 27.05 21.16 3.79
N GLU A 357 28.02 21.78 4.47
CA GLU A 357 28.02 21.92 5.94
C GLU A 357 27.79 20.58 6.68
N GLU A 358 28.35 19.49 6.16
CA GLU A 358 28.16 18.11 6.67
C GLU A 358 26.69 17.64 6.65
N THR A 359 25.86 18.25 5.80
CA THR A 359 24.45 17.89 5.63
C THR A 359 24.16 17.33 4.25
N LEU A 360 23.26 16.34 4.22
CA LEU A 360 22.71 15.73 3.03
C LEU A 360 21.24 16.09 2.91
N ILE A 361 20.72 16.09 1.68
CA ILE A 361 19.32 16.33 1.40
C ILE A 361 18.60 14.97 1.25
N GLN A 362 17.54 14.76 2.02
CA GLN A 362 16.73 13.54 1.98
C GLN A 362 15.71 13.59 0.83
N ALA A 363 14.78 14.56 0.90
CA ALA A 363 13.86 14.92 -0.17
C ALA A 363 13.20 16.26 0.14
N LYS A 364 12.80 17.02 -0.89
CA LYS A 364 12.10 18.30 -0.75
C LYS A 364 12.77 19.29 0.24
N GLY A 365 14.10 19.27 0.33
CA GLY A 365 14.86 20.15 1.22
C GLY A 365 14.90 19.74 2.70
N ILE A 366 14.44 18.53 3.06
CA ILE A 366 14.65 18.00 4.40
C ILE A 366 16.11 17.57 4.52
N ASN A 367 16.87 18.22 5.39
CA ASN A 367 18.29 17.95 5.59
C ASN A 367 18.53 16.96 6.74
N TYR A 368 19.66 16.25 6.68
CA TYR A 368 20.13 15.38 7.75
C TYR A 368 21.66 15.34 7.78
N SER A 369 22.22 15.08 8.96
CA SER A 369 23.66 15.14 9.18
C SER A 369 24.39 13.88 8.68
N LEU A 370 25.53 14.10 8.00
CA LEU A 370 26.48 13.07 7.56
C LEU A 370 27.03 12.31 8.78
N LYS A 371 27.43 13.03 9.82
CA LYS A 371 27.86 12.46 11.10
C LYS A 371 26.84 11.47 11.67
N ASN A 372 25.58 11.88 11.73
CA ASN A 372 24.52 11.02 12.24
C ASN A 372 24.24 9.83 11.32
N LEU A 373 24.45 9.98 10.01
CA LEU A 373 24.29 8.92 9.01
C LEU A 373 25.41 7.88 9.13
N VAL A 374 26.68 8.29 9.22
CA VAL A 374 27.82 7.39 9.13
C VAL A 374 28.27 6.88 10.51
N GLN A 375 28.24 7.74 11.54
CA GLN A 375 28.72 7.43 12.91
C GLN A 375 30.14 6.86 12.93
N ASN A 376 31.02 7.40 12.07
CA ASN A 376 32.43 7.08 11.98
C ASN A 376 33.20 8.32 11.50
N GLN A 377 34.08 8.86 12.35
CA GLN A 377 34.77 10.13 12.12
C GLN A 377 35.66 10.10 10.87
N GLU A 378 36.40 9.01 10.64
CA GLU A 378 37.32 8.89 9.50
C GLU A 378 36.56 8.95 8.16
N ILE A 379 35.44 8.24 8.08
CA ILE A 379 34.59 8.21 6.89
C ILE A 379 33.85 9.55 6.73
N GLU A 380 33.37 10.14 7.83
CA GLU A 380 32.77 11.48 7.83
C GLU A 380 33.74 12.54 7.27
N ASP A 381 34.96 12.60 7.80
CA ASP A 381 35.98 13.56 7.39
C ASP A 381 36.35 13.41 5.91
N PHE A 382 36.35 12.18 5.41
CA PHE A 382 36.63 11.88 4.00
C PHE A 382 35.52 12.36 3.05
N PHE A 383 34.26 12.29 3.47
CA PHE A 383 33.09 12.60 2.63
C PHE A 383 32.43 13.96 2.91
N LYS A 384 32.89 14.74 3.90
CA LYS A 384 32.23 15.99 4.37
C LYS A 384 31.91 17.04 3.30
N GLU A 385 32.67 17.09 2.21
CA GLU A 385 32.46 18.01 1.08
C GLU A 385 32.18 17.26 -0.25
N GLY A 386 31.98 15.95 -0.14
CA GLY A 386 31.81 15.06 -1.27
C GLY A 386 30.43 15.16 -1.93
N TRP A 387 30.07 14.11 -2.63
CA TRP A 387 28.80 13.97 -3.34
C TRP A 387 28.02 12.78 -2.79
N PHE A 388 26.69 12.86 -2.89
CA PHE A 388 25.82 11.75 -2.55
C PHE A 388 24.78 11.47 -3.62
N VAL A 389 24.34 10.22 -3.70
CA VAL A 389 23.21 9.78 -4.51
C VAL A 389 22.34 8.86 -3.67
N THR A 390 21.06 9.21 -3.53
CA THR A 390 20.07 8.42 -2.80
C THR A 390 19.10 7.77 -3.78
N ILE A 391 19.00 6.44 -3.73
CA ILE A 391 18.16 5.63 -4.62
C ILE A 391 17.14 4.86 -3.79
N TYR A 392 15.86 5.09 -4.05
CA TYR A 392 14.76 4.36 -3.43
C TYR A 392 14.36 3.15 -4.28
N LEU A 393 14.24 1.98 -3.65
CA LEU A 393 13.76 0.76 -4.27
C LEU A 393 12.26 0.60 -3.97
N ALA A 394 11.43 0.70 -5.00
CA ALA A 394 10.01 0.42 -4.89
C ALA A 394 9.78 -1.10 -4.77
N PRO A 395 8.67 -1.57 -4.17
CA PRO A 395 8.43 -3.00 -3.98
C PRO A 395 8.57 -3.85 -5.25
N SER A 396 8.17 -3.34 -6.42
CA SER A 396 8.28 -4.05 -7.69
C SER A 396 9.72 -4.24 -8.19
N ASN A 397 10.69 -3.47 -7.70
CA ASN A 397 12.07 -3.50 -8.18
C ASN A 397 12.79 -4.80 -7.81
N TYR A 398 13.95 -5.00 -8.42
CA TYR A 398 14.94 -5.98 -8.00
C TYR A 398 15.62 -5.50 -6.70
N HIS A 399 15.63 -6.35 -5.66
CA HIS A 399 16.04 -5.97 -4.29
C HIS A 399 17.41 -6.53 -3.86
N ARG A 400 18.21 -7.00 -4.82
CA ARG A 400 19.61 -7.28 -4.56
C ARG A 400 20.45 -6.06 -4.91
N ILE A 401 21.58 -5.95 -4.24
CA ILE A 401 22.50 -4.82 -4.24
C ILE A 401 23.80 -5.31 -4.84
N HIS A 402 24.40 -4.47 -5.67
CA HIS A 402 25.65 -4.78 -6.35
C HIS A 402 26.68 -3.69 -6.13
N PHE A 403 27.95 -4.02 -6.32
CA PHE A 403 29.03 -3.05 -6.24
C PHE A 403 29.03 -2.12 -7.46
N PRO A 404 29.00 -0.80 -7.26
CA PRO A 404 28.96 0.16 -8.36
C PRO A 404 30.32 0.34 -9.06
N CYS A 405 31.41 -0.05 -8.41
CA CYS A 405 32.79 -0.04 -8.92
C CYS A 405 33.61 -1.12 -8.21
N SER A 406 34.68 -1.62 -8.82
CA SER A 406 35.61 -2.55 -8.18
C SER A 406 36.36 -1.88 -7.02
N GLY A 407 36.79 -2.66 -6.03
CA GLY A 407 37.55 -2.13 -4.90
C GLY A 407 37.84 -3.17 -3.83
N GLU A 408 38.48 -2.73 -2.75
CA GLU A 408 38.74 -3.54 -1.57
C GLU A 408 37.90 -3.01 -0.39
N ILE A 409 37.14 -3.88 0.27
CA ILE A 409 36.34 -3.56 1.45
C ILE A 409 37.26 -3.27 2.63
N LYS A 410 37.32 -2.01 3.05
CA LYS A 410 38.14 -1.58 4.19
C LYS A 410 37.35 -1.56 5.49
N LYS A 411 36.10 -1.08 5.45
CA LYS A 411 35.26 -1.00 6.65
C LYS A 411 33.85 -1.48 6.36
N THR A 412 33.32 -2.23 7.31
CA THR A 412 31.90 -2.58 7.41
C THR A 412 31.42 -2.17 8.80
N GLN A 413 30.17 -1.74 8.91
CA GLN A 413 29.57 -1.39 10.19
C GLN A 413 28.06 -1.56 10.13
N TYR A 414 27.51 -2.13 11.20
CA TYR A 414 26.07 -2.17 11.42
C TYR A 414 25.65 -1.04 12.36
N LEU A 415 24.68 -0.23 11.94
CA LEU A 415 24.16 0.90 12.70
C LEU A 415 22.71 0.61 13.12
N ARG A 416 22.51 0.46 14.43
CA ARG A 416 21.18 0.22 15.00
C ARG A 416 20.31 1.47 14.88
N GLY A 417 19.01 1.26 14.65
CA GLY A 417 18.05 2.34 14.53
C GLY A 417 16.61 1.86 14.49
N ASP A 418 15.72 2.78 14.13
CA ASP A 418 14.30 2.52 13.91
C ASP A 418 14.09 1.72 12.60
N LEU A 419 12.90 1.12 12.44
CA LEU A 419 12.49 0.47 11.20
C LEU A 419 11.31 1.22 10.59
N ASN A 420 11.47 2.53 10.36
CA ASN A 420 10.44 3.31 9.71
C ASN A 420 10.34 2.93 8.23
N SER A 421 9.14 3.05 7.63
CA SER A 421 8.97 2.90 6.19
C SER A 421 9.80 3.96 5.45
N VAL A 422 10.48 3.55 4.37
CA VAL A 422 11.24 4.43 3.48
C VAL A 422 10.50 4.75 2.19
N ASN A 423 9.17 4.57 2.16
CA ASN A 423 8.40 4.97 0.98
C ASN A 423 8.49 6.49 0.73
N LEU A 424 8.20 6.92 -0.50
CA LEU A 424 8.28 8.33 -0.90
C LEU A 424 7.45 9.28 -0.02
N SER A 425 6.39 8.81 0.64
CA SER A 425 5.62 9.64 1.57
C SER A 425 6.35 9.86 2.89
N ALA A 426 6.96 8.80 3.44
CA ALA A 426 7.71 8.85 4.68
C ALA A 426 8.99 9.67 4.54
N ILE A 427 9.72 9.51 3.43
CA ILE A 427 10.92 10.30 3.11
C ILE A 427 10.61 11.81 3.08
N ARG A 428 9.38 12.22 2.73
CA ARG A 428 8.98 13.63 2.68
C ARG A 428 8.44 14.19 3.99
N LYS A 429 8.36 13.38 5.06
CA LYS A 429 7.65 13.73 6.29
C LYS A 429 8.43 13.45 7.56
N ILE A 430 9.28 12.42 7.57
CA ILE A 430 10.03 12.01 8.74
C ILE A 430 11.40 12.64 8.64
N ASP A 431 11.69 13.57 9.53
CA ASP A 431 13.00 14.23 9.59
C ASP A 431 14.10 13.24 9.92
N SER A 432 15.23 13.38 9.23
CA SER A 432 16.42 12.53 9.40
C SER A 432 16.11 11.03 9.33
N LEU A 433 15.14 10.63 8.49
CA LEU A 433 14.66 9.24 8.37
C LEU A 433 15.82 8.26 8.16
N TYR A 434 16.75 8.59 7.25
CA TYR A 434 17.86 7.72 6.90
C TYR A 434 18.85 7.54 8.05
N ALA A 435 19.20 8.62 8.76
CA ALA A 435 20.10 8.55 9.92
C ALA A 435 19.46 7.92 11.17
N ARG A 436 18.13 7.94 11.27
CA ARG A 436 17.38 7.31 12.36
C ARG A 436 17.12 5.83 12.14
N ASN A 437 16.96 5.42 10.88
CA ASN A 437 16.70 4.03 10.57
C ASN A 437 17.95 3.18 10.77
N GLU A 438 17.70 1.91 11.09
CA GLU A 438 18.69 0.87 10.98
C GLU A 438 19.27 0.81 9.58
N ARG A 439 20.60 0.63 9.52
CA ARG A 439 21.33 0.64 8.28
C ARG A 439 22.68 -0.05 8.43
N THR A 440 23.30 -0.35 7.30
CA THR A 440 24.68 -0.83 7.25
C THR A 440 25.52 0.12 6.43
N LEU A 441 26.77 0.30 6.83
CA LEU A 441 27.76 1.11 6.15
C LEU A 441 28.85 0.19 5.61
N LEU A 442 29.24 0.43 4.37
CA LEU A 442 30.34 -0.23 3.70
C LEU A 442 31.22 0.82 3.05
N TYR A 443 32.51 0.85 3.39
CA TYR A 443 33.50 1.74 2.79
C TYR A 443 34.54 0.92 2.03
N LEU A 444 34.77 1.31 0.79
CA LEU A 444 35.67 0.66 -0.14
C LEU A 444 36.73 1.63 -0.64
N GLU A 445 37.91 1.08 -0.89
CA GLU A 445 39.02 1.77 -1.54
C GLU A 445 39.38 1.06 -2.84
N SER A 446 39.58 1.83 -3.89
CA SER A 446 40.10 1.32 -5.15
C SER A 446 41.15 2.28 -5.70
N LYS A 447 41.85 1.88 -6.76
CA LYS A 447 42.81 2.77 -7.41
C LYS A 447 42.10 3.94 -8.09
N GLU A 448 40.86 3.73 -8.52
CA GLU A 448 40.08 4.70 -9.28
C GLU A 448 39.26 5.63 -8.37
N LEU A 449 38.66 5.10 -7.29
CA LEU A 449 37.72 5.84 -6.47
C LEU A 449 37.45 5.16 -5.12
N ASN A 450 37.62 5.90 -4.04
CA ASN A 450 37.10 5.52 -2.74
C ASN A 450 35.62 5.90 -2.63
N TYR A 451 34.76 5.03 -2.13
CA TYR A 451 33.33 5.30 -2.03
C TYR A 451 32.70 4.54 -0.87
N ALA A 452 31.53 5.00 -0.43
CA ALA A 452 30.75 4.29 0.58
C ALA A 452 29.34 3.96 0.07
N ILE A 453 28.84 2.79 0.50
CA ILE A 453 27.47 2.34 0.30
C ILE A 453 26.80 2.25 1.66
N ILE A 454 25.66 2.92 1.81
CA ILE A 454 24.84 2.87 3.02
C ILE A 454 23.49 2.25 2.64
N ASN A 455 23.21 1.09 3.22
CA ASN A 455 21.98 0.35 2.98
C ASN A 455 20.99 0.68 4.09
N ILE A 456 19.90 1.37 3.77
CA ILE A 456 18.87 1.76 4.75
C ILE A 456 17.79 0.68 4.82
N GLY A 457 17.62 0.10 6.00
CA GLY A 457 16.55 -0.85 6.30
C GLY A 457 15.19 -0.16 6.46
N ALA A 458 14.11 -0.91 6.29
CA ALA A 458 12.74 -0.44 6.51
C ALA A 458 11.86 -1.49 7.21
N SER A 459 10.62 -1.11 7.53
CA SER A 459 9.64 -1.98 8.19
C SER A 459 9.42 -3.32 7.46
N ILE A 460 8.82 -4.29 8.17
CA ILE A 460 8.30 -5.57 7.67
C ILE A 460 9.34 -6.69 7.58
N VAL A 461 10.48 -6.52 6.89
CA VAL A 461 11.57 -7.53 6.88
C VAL A 461 12.95 -6.89 6.68
N GLY A 462 13.27 -5.81 7.40
CA GLY A 462 14.47 -4.97 7.24
C GLY A 462 15.85 -5.60 7.44
N SER A 463 16.01 -6.91 7.23
CA SER A 463 17.32 -7.57 7.21
C SER A 463 18.07 -7.20 5.93
N ILE A 464 19.30 -6.73 6.11
CA ILE A 464 20.28 -6.48 5.05
C ILE A 464 21.27 -7.64 5.10
N VAL A 465 21.17 -8.57 4.15
CA VAL A 465 21.98 -9.79 4.16
C VAL A 465 23.19 -9.58 3.23
N PRO A 466 24.44 -9.57 3.75
CA PRO A 466 25.62 -9.44 2.93
C PRO A 466 25.98 -10.76 2.22
N PHE A 467 26.76 -10.68 1.14
CA PHE A 467 27.18 -11.88 0.39
C PHE A 467 28.12 -12.81 1.18
N TRP A 468 28.79 -12.29 2.23
CA TRP A 468 29.65 -13.08 3.13
C TRP A 468 28.88 -13.68 4.32
N ALA A 469 27.54 -13.54 4.35
CA ALA A 469 26.73 -14.11 5.41
C ALA A 469 26.77 -15.64 5.42
N ILE A 470 26.81 -16.25 6.61
CA ILE A 470 26.83 -17.70 6.75
C ILE A 470 25.47 -18.26 6.29
N ALA A 471 25.51 -19.24 5.38
CA ALA A 471 24.32 -19.86 4.83
C ALA A 471 23.41 -20.43 5.94
N GLY A 472 22.14 -20.01 5.93
CA GLY A 472 21.15 -20.42 6.93
C GLY A 472 21.10 -19.53 8.18
N ASN A 473 22.07 -18.64 8.39
CA ASN A 473 22.16 -17.84 9.61
C ASN A 473 21.50 -16.45 9.50
N LYS A 474 20.22 -16.42 9.13
CA LYS A 474 19.49 -15.16 8.87
C LYS A 474 18.91 -14.47 10.12
N LYS A 475 19.34 -14.86 11.32
CA LYS A 475 18.90 -14.18 12.55
C LYS A 475 19.53 -12.80 12.60
N ARG A 476 18.76 -11.84 13.10
CA ARG A 476 19.16 -10.44 13.11
C ARG A 476 20.45 -10.22 13.89
N GLU A 477 20.59 -10.87 15.04
CA GLU A 477 21.77 -10.76 15.91
C GLU A 477 23.03 -11.20 15.18
N ASN A 478 22.92 -12.26 14.39
CA ASN A 478 24.05 -12.83 13.65
C ASN A 478 24.40 -11.96 12.45
N LEU A 479 23.43 -11.37 11.75
CA LEU A 479 23.69 -10.39 10.71
C LEU A 479 24.37 -9.13 11.25
N VAL A 480 24.01 -8.68 12.45
CA VAL A 480 24.69 -7.53 13.12
C VAL A 480 26.15 -7.86 13.35
N GLU A 481 26.45 -9.06 13.84
CA GLU A 481 27.81 -9.53 14.06
C GLU A 481 28.59 -9.65 12.74
N GLU A 482 28.02 -10.28 11.71
CA GLU A 482 28.63 -10.42 10.39
C GLU A 482 28.94 -9.07 9.71
N TRP A 483 28.08 -8.06 9.87
CA TRP A 483 28.33 -6.71 9.36
C TRP A 483 29.37 -5.92 10.15
N ASN A 484 29.59 -6.25 11.43
CA ASN A 484 30.61 -5.58 12.24
C ASN A 484 31.98 -6.24 12.10
N LEU A 485 32.01 -7.56 11.90
CA LEU A 485 33.23 -8.31 11.60
C LEU A 485 33.70 -8.07 10.17
N GLY A 486 32.76 -8.03 9.22
CA GLY A 486 33.04 -7.91 7.80
C GLY A 486 33.49 -9.23 7.15
N PRO A 487 33.77 -9.21 5.84
CA PRO A 487 34.17 -10.40 5.11
C PRO A 487 35.58 -10.88 5.49
N ALA A 488 35.82 -12.18 5.32
CA ALA A 488 37.15 -12.78 5.40
C ALA A 488 38.12 -12.12 4.40
N LYS A 489 39.43 -12.22 4.65
CA LYS A 489 40.46 -11.46 3.91
C LYS A 489 40.40 -11.71 2.40
N GLU A 490 40.15 -12.96 2.01
CA GLU A 490 40.01 -13.42 0.63
C GLU A 490 38.74 -12.90 -0.08
N LEU A 491 37.74 -12.44 0.66
CA LEU A 491 36.48 -11.90 0.14
C LEU A 491 36.44 -10.36 0.14
N LYS A 492 37.53 -9.69 0.54
CA LYS A 492 37.58 -8.22 0.61
C LYS A 492 37.70 -7.56 -0.76
N ALA A 493 38.36 -8.21 -1.72
CA ALA A 493 38.44 -7.73 -3.09
C ALA A 493 37.13 -8.02 -3.82
N VAL A 494 36.53 -6.99 -4.42
CA VAL A 494 35.24 -7.08 -5.10
C VAL A 494 35.27 -6.44 -6.48
N GLU A 495 34.47 -6.96 -7.39
CA GLU A 495 34.39 -6.50 -8.78
C GLU A 495 33.16 -5.61 -9.02
N LYS A 496 33.27 -4.69 -9.98
CA LYS A 496 32.13 -3.90 -10.51
C LYS A 496 31.02 -4.86 -10.96
N GLY A 497 29.82 -4.67 -10.42
CA GLY A 497 28.66 -5.51 -10.73
C GLY A 497 28.52 -6.77 -9.88
N GLN A 498 29.52 -7.14 -9.07
CA GLN A 498 29.39 -8.25 -8.13
C GLN A 498 28.27 -7.98 -7.14
N GLU A 499 27.53 -9.03 -6.76
CA GLU A 499 26.47 -8.92 -5.74
C GLU A 499 27.09 -8.62 -4.36
N LEU A 500 26.67 -7.51 -3.75
CA LEU A 500 26.98 -7.14 -2.37
C LEU A 500 26.06 -7.86 -1.38
N GLY A 501 24.79 -8.03 -1.74
CA GLY A 501 23.80 -8.62 -0.85
C GLY A 501 22.39 -8.30 -1.28
N TYR A 502 21.44 -8.39 -0.35
CA TYR A 502 20.04 -8.10 -0.65
C TYR A 502 19.24 -7.62 0.55
N PHE A 503 18.14 -6.94 0.25
CA PHE A 503 17.12 -6.58 1.23
C PHE A 503 16.02 -7.64 1.24
N ALA A 504 15.69 -8.16 2.42
CA ALA A 504 14.57 -9.09 2.54
C ALA A 504 13.19 -8.40 2.39
N MET A 505 13.09 -7.07 2.60
CA MET A 505 12.01 -6.20 2.10
C MET A 505 12.40 -4.72 2.04
N GLY A 506 12.00 -4.04 0.96
CA GLY A 506 11.87 -2.58 0.73
C GLY A 506 12.93 -1.66 1.35
N SER A 507 13.63 -0.87 0.53
CA SER A 507 14.84 -0.19 1.01
C SER A 507 15.22 1.08 0.26
N THR A 508 16.28 1.72 0.76
CA THR A 508 16.93 2.86 0.13
C THR A 508 18.44 2.66 0.23
N ILE A 509 19.17 3.04 -0.81
CA ILE A 509 20.63 3.09 -0.79
C ILE A 509 21.08 4.54 -0.89
N ILE A 510 22.11 4.89 -0.11
CA ILE A 510 22.85 6.13 -0.25
C ILE A 510 24.28 5.78 -0.64
N LEU A 511 24.74 6.36 -1.75
CA LEU A 511 26.13 6.32 -2.18
C LEU A 511 26.81 7.62 -1.74
N LEU A 512 28.03 7.52 -1.22
CA LEU A 512 28.90 8.66 -0.92
C LEU A 512 30.16 8.59 -1.76
N PHE A 513 30.55 9.74 -2.31
CA PHE A 513 31.72 9.91 -3.17
C PHE A 513 32.54 11.12 -2.71
N PRO A 514 33.87 11.11 -2.87
CA PRO A 514 34.73 12.25 -2.56
C PRO A 514 34.51 13.43 -3.52
N THR A 515 35.13 14.56 -3.21
CA THR A 515 35.09 15.80 -4.03
C THR A 515 35.69 15.63 -5.43
N THR A 516 36.56 14.65 -5.63
CA THR A 516 37.34 14.45 -6.86
C THR A 516 36.51 13.95 -8.05
N ILE A 517 35.25 13.59 -7.84
CA ILE A 517 34.41 13.00 -8.88
C ILE A 517 33.75 14.06 -9.78
N ASN A 518 33.68 13.79 -11.08
CA ASN A 518 32.95 14.64 -12.03
C ASN A 518 31.44 14.38 -11.98
N PHE A 519 30.73 15.15 -11.16
CA PHE A 519 29.29 14.98 -10.96
C PHE A 519 28.45 15.66 -12.05
N GLN A 520 28.07 14.91 -13.10
CA GLN A 520 27.22 15.42 -14.17
C GLN A 520 25.73 15.43 -13.77
N LYS A 521 25.17 16.61 -13.48
CA LYS A 521 23.77 16.79 -13.03
C LYS A 521 22.73 16.08 -13.93
N ASN A 522 22.90 16.12 -15.24
CA ASN A 522 21.93 15.55 -16.21
C ASN A 522 21.74 14.03 -16.08
N LEU A 523 22.70 13.31 -15.49
CA LEU A 523 22.61 11.86 -15.30
C LEU A 523 21.82 11.49 -14.04
N LEU A 524 21.66 12.43 -13.10
CA LEU A 524 21.18 12.19 -11.74
C LEU A 524 19.95 13.02 -11.37
N ASP A 525 19.14 13.37 -12.38
CA ASP A 525 17.89 14.10 -12.22
C ASP A 525 16.98 13.46 -11.16
N GLN A 526 16.38 14.31 -10.34
CA GLN A 526 15.49 13.85 -9.29
C GLN A 526 14.29 13.12 -9.91
N PHE A 527 13.95 11.96 -9.35
CA PHE A 527 12.92 11.03 -9.81
C PHE A 527 13.21 10.30 -11.13
N LYS A 528 14.46 10.35 -11.62
CA LYS A 528 14.91 9.49 -12.72
C LYS A 528 14.92 8.03 -12.25
N SER A 529 14.32 7.15 -13.07
CA SER A 529 14.42 5.70 -12.87
C SER A 529 15.82 5.23 -13.28
N VAL A 530 16.40 4.35 -12.49
CA VAL A 530 17.68 3.70 -12.77
C VAL A 530 17.54 2.19 -12.58
N LYS A 531 18.29 1.43 -13.36
CA LYS A 531 18.45 -0.01 -13.22
C LYS A 531 19.86 -0.32 -12.77
N PHE A 532 20.03 -1.44 -12.08
CA PHE A 532 21.34 -2.00 -11.80
C PHE A 532 22.16 -2.07 -13.10
N GLY A 533 23.38 -1.54 -13.11
CA GLY A 533 24.21 -1.49 -14.32
C GLY A 533 24.12 -0.20 -15.13
N ASP A 534 23.07 0.62 -14.95
CA ASP A 534 23.00 1.94 -15.61
C ASP A 534 24.14 2.84 -15.11
N VAL A 535 24.80 3.56 -16.00
CA VAL A 535 25.86 4.51 -15.63
C VAL A 535 25.26 5.68 -14.85
N LEU A 536 25.71 5.86 -13.61
CA LEU A 536 25.37 7.00 -12.76
C LEU A 536 26.34 8.16 -12.96
N ILE A 537 27.64 7.87 -12.98
CA ILE A 537 28.71 8.88 -13.05
C ILE A 537 29.81 8.39 -13.98
N LYS A 538 30.31 9.30 -14.82
CA LYS A 538 31.48 9.10 -15.68
C LYS A 538 32.66 9.84 -15.05
N ASN A 539 33.63 9.10 -14.50
CA ASN A 539 34.82 9.69 -13.87
C ASN A 539 35.96 9.90 -14.88
#